data_AF-A0A431PDQ7-F1
#
_entry.id   AF-A0A431PDQ7-F1
#
_cell.length_a   1.000
_cell.length_b   1.000
_cell.length_c   1.000
_cell.angle_alpha   90.00
_cell.angle_beta   90.00
_cell.angle_gamma   90.00
#
_symmetry.space_group_name_H-M   'P 1'
#
loop_
_entity.id
_entity.type
_entity.pdbx_description
1 polymer ?
#
loop_
_entity_poly.entity_id
_entity_poly.type
_entity_poly.pdbx_seq_one_letter_code
_entity_poly.pdbx_strand_id
1 'polypeptide(L)'
;MSIAPETPMRQNAPAAVGGLVDAIGGVATAILAICGLVNINPPVMIAAATIVFGVALLLQGGACMAEFTQAARTSGRVVDMEPGGNLAAILLVGAAGVVLGILSLLGIDANVMIPSAVIAFGVAMILGSSLLPQLHAMRQAAQPGLQRRLAGSEIFVSQIASGSAVGQSLAGLAAIVLGILVLAGLNHPALILVALLELGATLVITGGALTAAILGAMQP
;
A
#
# COMPACT_ATOMS: atom_id res chain seq x y z
N MET A 1 19.23 41.74 -24.62
CA MET A 1 19.47 41.00 -23.36
C MET A 1 18.41 39.91 -23.32
N SER A 2 18.81 38.70 -23.70
CA SER A 2 17.93 37.56 -23.95
C SER A 2 17.61 36.87 -22.63
N ILE A 3 16.31 36.75 -22.32
CA ILE A 3 15.80 36.06 -21.14
C ILE A 3 15.82 34.57 -21.49
N ALA A 4 16.73 33.82 -20.88
CA ALA A 4 16.74 32.37 -20.98
C ALA A 4 15.50 31.80 -20.26
N PRO A 5 14.79 30.82 -20.83
CA PRO A 5 13.77 30.09 -20.10
C PRO A 5 14.45 29.20 -19.07
N GLU A 6 14.21 29.51 -17.79
CA GLU A 6 14.52 28.67 -16.64
C GLU A 6 13.97 27.25 -16.90
N THR A 7 14.87 26.29 -17.09
CA THR A 7 14.51 24.87 -17.16
C THR A 7 13.86 24.47 -15.83
N PRO A 8 12.61 23.96 -15.81
CA PRO A 8 12.01 23.50 -14.57
C PRO A 8 12.86 22.33 -14.03
N MET A 9 13.48 22.53 -12.87
CA MET A 9 14.10 21.45 -12.12
C MET A 9 13.06 20.33 -11.95
N ARG A 10 13.35 19.17 -12.52
CA ARG A 10 12.53 17.96 -12.43
C ARG A 10 12.28 17.65 -10.96
N GLN A 11 11.08 17.96 -10.49
CA GLN A 11 10.53 17.46 -9.24
C GLN A 11 10.39 15.95 -9.39
N ASN A 12 11.35 15.20 -8.85
CA ASN A 12 11.18 13.77 -8.65
C ASN A 12 9.98 13.60 -7.71
N ALA A 13 8.84 13.22 -8.28
CA ALA A 13 7.56 13.17 -7.60
C ALA A 13 7.61 12.16 -6.43
N PRO A 14 7.27 12.55 -5.19
CA PRO A 14 7.24 11.66 -4.02
C PRO A 14 6.39 10.39 -4.21
N ALA A 15 5.37 10.40 -5.09
CA ALA A 15 4.66 9.20 -5.54
C ALA A 15 5.56 8.08 -6.08
N ALA A 16 6.68 8.42 -6.73
CA ALA A 16 7.64 7.44 -7.24
C ALA A 16 8.36 6.69 -6.11
N VAL A 17 8.58 7.37 -4.98
CA VAL A 17 9.27 6.82 -3.82
C VAL A 17 8.35 5.88 -3.03
N GLY A 18 7.06 6.21 -2.90
CA GLY A 18 6.08 5.36 -2.22
C GLY A 18 5.86 4.01 -2.93
N GLY A 19 5.67 4.01 -4.25
CA GLY A 19 5.41 2.78 -5.02
C GLY A 19 6.58 1.80 -5.04
N LEU A 20 7.82 2.29 -5.09
CA LEU A 20 9.01 1.44 -5.02
C LEU A 20 9.15 0.77 -3.65
N VAL A 21 8.88 1.51 -2.58
CA VAL A 21 8.96 0.98 -1.21
C VAL A 21 7.88 -0.08 -0.97
N ASP A 22 6.66 0.13 -1.48
CA ASP A 22 5.58 -0.85 -1.46
C ASP A 22 6.02 -2.17 -2.13
N ALA A 23 6.62 -2.08 -3.32
CA ALA A 23 7.07 -3.25 -4.06
C ALA A 23 8.17 -4.01 -3.30
N ILE A 24 9.15 -3.32 -2.74
CA ILE A 24 10.24 -3.96 -1.98
C ILE A 24 9.68 -4.59 -0.69
N GLY A 25 8.82 -3.87 0.04
CA GLY A 25 8.18 -4.36 1.27
C GLY A 25 7.30 -5.58 1.00
N GLY A 26 6.52 -5.56 -0.08
CA GLY A 26 5.70 -6.68 -0.52
C GLY A 26 6.54 -7.91 -0.88
N VAL A 27 7.62 -7.75 -1.66
CA VAL A 27 8.51 -8.85 -2.02
C VAL A 27 9.20 -9.43 -0.78
N ALA A 28 9.72 -8.58 0.10
CA ALA A 28 10.37 -9.03 1.33
C ALA A 28 9.38 -9.79 2.24
N THR A 29 8.15 -9.30 2.38
CA THR A 29 7.09 -10.00 3.14
C THR A 29 6.76 -11.35 2.51
N ALA A 30 6.61 -11.41 1.18
CA ALA A 30 6.32 -12.64 0.46
C ALA A 30 7.43 -13.69 0.62
N ILE A 31 8.70 -13.28 0.53
CA ILE A 31 9.85 -14.19 0.74
C ILE A 31 9.83 -14.75 2.17
N LEU A 32 9.64 -13.90 3.18
CA LEU A 32 9.59 -14.35 4.58
C LEU A 32 8.40 -15.31 4.82
N ALA A 33 7.25 -15.02 4.22
CA ALA A 33 6.09 -15.89 4.29
C ALA A 33 6.33 -17.27 3.64
N ILE A 34 6.97 -17.30 2.46
CA ILE A 34 7.35 -18.55 1.79
C ILE A 34 8.36 -19.33 2.64
N CYS A 35 9.38 -18.68 3.20
CA CYS A 35 10.34 -19.32 4.09
C CYS A 35 9.64 -19.95 5.32
N GLY A 36 8.69 -19.24 5.93
CA GLY A 36 7.89 -19.76 7.02
C GLY A 36 7.02 -20.96 6.61
N LEU A 37 6.45 -20.95 5.39
CA LEU A 37 5.62 -22.05 4.87
C LEU A 37 6.43 -23.32 4.61
N VAL A 38 7.69 -23.18 4.21
CA VAL A 38 8.65 -24.29 4.09
C VAL A 38 9.14 -24.78 5.47
N ASN A 39 8.57 -24.26 6.56
CA ASN A 39 8.87 -24.62 7.94
C ASN A 39 10.26 -24.16 8.43
N ILE A 40 10.81 -23.10 7.82
CA ILE A 40 12.04 -22.46 8.30
C ILE A 40 11.67 -21.54 9.47
N ASN A 41 11.84 -22.03 10.70
CA ASN A 41 11.55 -21.33 11.96
C ASN A 41 10.29 -20.43 11.88
N PRO A 42 9.08 -21.02 11.72
CA PRO A 42 7.86 -20.29 11.45
C PRO A 42 7.58 -19.11 12.41
N PRO A 43 7.78 -19.23 13.74
CA PRO A 43 7.53 -18.11 14.66
C PRO A 43 8.32 -16.85 14.31
N VAL A 44 9.62 -17.00 13.97
CA VAL A 44 10.49 -15.87 13.64
C VAL A 44 10.12 -15.29 12.28
N MET A 45 9.82 -16.14 11.27
CA MET A 45 9.43 -15.66 9.95
C MET A 45 8.09 -14.92 9.96
N ILE A 46 7.11 -15.41 10.71
CA ILE A 46 5.81 -14.75 10.87
C ILE A 46 5.98 -13.34 11.47
N ALA A 47 6.74 -13.24 12.55
CA ALA A 47 6.93 -11.97 13.22
C ALA A 47 7.77 -11.00 12.37
N ALA A 48 8.83 -11.48 11.72
CA ALA A 48 9.62 -10.67 10.77
C ALA A 48 8.77 -10.18 9.60
N ALA A 49 7.93 -11.04 8.99
CA ALA A 49 7.03 -10.66 7.91
C ALA A 49 6.01 -9.61 8.36
N THR A 50 5.47 -9.74 9.58
CA THR A 50 4.55 -8.76 10.17
C THR A 50 5.22 -7.40 10.38
N ILE A 51 6.47 -7.37 10.83
CA ILE A 51 7.25 -6.14 10.98
C ILE A 51 7.51 -5.50 9.62
N VAL A 52 8.03 -6.26 8.66
CA VAL A 52 8.35 -5.74 7.32
C VAL A 52 7.11 -5.18 6.63
N PHE A 53 5.97 -5.87 6.74
CA PHE A 53 4.69 -5.39 6.22
C PHE A 53 4.23 -4.11 6.92
N GLY A 54 4.33 -4.04 8.26
CA GLY A 54 4.01 -2.84 9.03
C GLY A 54 4.88 -1.64 8.64
N VAL A 55 6.18 -1.86 8.41
CA VAL A 55 7.10 -0.83 7.91
C VAL A 55 6.72 -0.38 6.51
N ALA A 56 6.30 -1.28 5.62
CA ALA A 56 5.83 -0.92 4.28
C ALA A 56 4.62 0.02 4.37
N LEU A 57 3.61 -0.31 5.18
CA LEU A 57 2.44 0.55 5.40
C LEU A 57 2.79 1.91 6.02
N LEU A 58 3.75 1.96 6.95
CA LEU A 58 4.24 3.22 7.53
C LEU A 58 4.84 4.14 6.47
N LEU A 59 5.69 3.59 5.61
CA LEU A 59 6.35 4.36 4.57
C LEU A 59 5.35 4.78 3.48
N GLN A 60 4.41 3.91 3.11
CA GLN A 60 3.33 4.19 2.17
C GLN A 60 2.40 5.31 2.69
N GLY A 61 1.90 5.17 3.91
CA GLY A 61 1.04 6.17 4.56
C GLY A 61 1.76 7.51 4.74
N GLY A 62 3.03 7.48 5.16
CA GLY A 62 3.86 8.68 5.32
C GLY A 62 4.12 9.41 4.00
N ALA A 63 4.45 8.69 2.94
CA ALA A 63 4.66 9.27 1.61
C ALA A 63 3.37 9.92 1.08
N CYS A 64 2.23 9.27 1.26
CA CYS A 64 0.94 9.80 0.83
C CYS A 64 0.56 11.07 1.61
N MET A 65 0.74 11.09 2.93
CA MET A 65 0.52 12.30 3.74
C MET A 65 1.43 13.46 3.32
N ALA A 66 2.71 13.18 3.04
CA ALA A 66 3.64 14.21 2.55
C ALA A 66 3.14 14.83 1.23
N GLU A 67 2.66 14.02 0.29
CA GLU A 67 2.05 14.51 -0.96
C GLU A 67 0.82 15.37 -0.72
N PHE A 68 -0.10 14.94 0.14
CA PHE A 68 -1.29 15.72 0.47
C PHE A 68 -0.92 17.09 1.06
N THR A 69 0.07 17.15 1.96
CA THR A 69 0.53 18.43 2.52
C THR A 69 1.18 19.32 1.47
N GLN A 70 1.93 18.74 0.52
CA GLN A 70 2.54 19.49 -0.56
C GLN A 70 1.48 20.04 -1.54
N ALA A 71 0.51 19.22 -1.92
CA ALA A 71 -0.59 19.61 -2.79
C ALA A 71 -1.49 20.69 -2.16
N ALA A 72 -1.76 20.61 -0.85
CA ALA A 72 -2.50 21.63 -0.12
C ALA A 72 -1.76 22.98 -0.10
N ARG A 73 -0.43 22.97 0.10
CA ARG A 73 0.40 24.19 0.07
C ARG A 73 0.42 24.85 -1.30
N THR A 74 0.44 24.08 -2.39
CA THR A 74 0.48 24.63 -3.76
C THR A 74 -0.88 25.12 -4.25
N SER A 75 -1.98 24.55 -3.74
CA SER A 75 -3.32 24.86 -4.28
C SER A 75 -3.98 26.08 -3.64
N GLY A 76 -3.44 26.62 -2.53
CA GLY A 76 -3.96 27.81 -1.84
C GLY A 76 -5.39 27.69 -1.27
N ARG A 77 -6.10 26.60 -1.62
CA ARG A 77 -7.39 26.21 -1.08
C ARG A 77 -7.14 25.22 0.05
N VAL A 78 -7.66 25.55 1.23
CA VAL A 78 -7.96 24.56 2.25
C VAL A 78 -8.97 23.62 1.60
N VAL A 79 -8.51 22.48 1.12
CA VAL A 79 -9.41 21.46 0.59
C VAL A 79 -10.10 20.90 1.83
N ASP A 80 -11.37 21.27 2.06
CA ASP A 80 -12.27 20.69 3.08
C ASP A 80 -12.63 19.22 2.80
N MET A 81 -11.75 18.49 2.10
CA MET A 81 -11.82 17.05 2.16
C MET A 81 -11.22 16.65 3.51
N GLU A 82 -11.73 15.56 4.04
CA GLU A 82 -11.19 14.86 5.21
C GLU A 82 -10.27 13.70 4.75
N PRO A 83 -9.29 13.86 3.83
CA PRO A 83 -8.52 12.73 3.30
C PRO A 83 -7.45 12.26 4.30
N GLY A 84 -7.23 13.00 5.39
CA GLY A 84 -6.24 12.68 6.41
C GLY A 84 -6.63 11.51 7.32
N GLY A 85 -7.93 11.25 7.52
CA GLY A 85 -8.40 10.23 8.47
C GLY A 85 -7.97 8.82 8.09
N ASN A 86 -8.22 8.42 6.83
CA ASN A 86 -7.86 7.09 6.34
C ASN A 86 -6.34 6.91 6.23
N LEU A 87 -5.60 7.96 5.83
CA LEU A 87 -4.14 7.90 5.73
C LEU A 87 -3.48 7.78 7.10
N ALA A 88 -3.96 8.53 8.09
CA ALA A 88 -3.51 8.40 9.47
C ALA A 88 -3.84 7.01 10.03
N ALA A 89 -5.00 6.44 9.69
CA ALA A 89 -5.36 5.09 10.10
C ALA A 89 -4.38 4.04 9.53
N ILE A 90 -4.02 4.13 8.24
CA ILE A 90 -3.04 3.20 7.62
C ILE A 90 -1.67 3.34 8.30
N LEU A 91 -1.22 4.57 8.56
CA LEU A 91 0.03 4.84 9.29
C LEU A 91 0.01 4.24 10.70
N LEU A 92 -1.07 4.46 11.45
CA LEU A 92 -1.24 3.92 12.81
C LEU A 92 -1.31 2.39 12.82
N VAL A 93 -1.98 1.78 11.85
CA VAL A 93 -1.99 0.32 11.67
C VAL A 93 -0.59 -0.20 11.38
N GLY A 94 0.19 0.48 10.52
CA GLY A 94 1.58 0.14 10.26
C GLY A 94 2.43 0.17 11.54
N ALA A 95 2.33 1.24 12.34
CA ALA A 95 3.02 1.36 13.62
C ALA A 95 2.61 0.25 14.60
N ALA A 96 1.31 0.01 14.74
CA ALA A 96 0.78 -1.03 15.61
C ALA A 96 1.26 -2.43 15.18
N GLY A 97 1.30 -2.70 13.87
CA GLY A 97 1.80 -3.94 13.30
C GLY A 97 3.28 -4.18 13.60
N VAL A 98 4.11 -3.14 13.51
CA VAL A 98 5.53 -3.22 13.91
C VAL A 98 5.66 -3.57 15.39
N VAL A 99 4.90 -2.88 16.26
CA VAL A 99 4.92 -3.14 17.70
C VAL A 99 4.45 -4.56 18.02
N LEU A 100 3.35 -5.01 17.43
CA LEU A 100 2.83 -6.38 17.61
C LEU A 100 3.81 -7.45 17.11
N GLY A 101 4.50 -7.19 15.99
CA GLY A 101 5.55 -8.08 15.49
C GLY A 101 6.75 -8.16 16.42
N ILE A 102 7.20 -7.02 16.98
CA ILE A 102 8.29 -7.00 17.96
C ILE A 102 7.88 -7.74 19.25
N LEU A 103 6.68 -7.50 19.77
CA LEU A 103 6.19 -8.18 20.97
C LEU A 103 6.04 -9.70 20.76
N SER A 104 5.66 -10.13 19.56
CA SER A 104 5.65 -11.54 19.16
C SER A 104 7.05 -12.16 19.17
N LEU A 105 8.08 -11.44 18.69
CA LEU A 105 9.48 -11.90 18.78
C LEU A 105 9.96 -12.04 20.22
N LEU A 106 9.45 -11.22 21.13
CA LEU A 106 9.73 -11.32 22.57
C LEU A 106 8.97 -12.49 23.24
N GLY A 107 8.15 -13.23 22.51
CA GLY A 107 7.41 -14.39 23.01
C GLY A 107 6.16 -14.05 23.80
N ILE A 108 5.65 -12.81 23.70
CA ILE A 108 4.42 -12.39 24.37
C ILE A 108 3.24 -12.84 23.50
N ASP A 109 2.48 -13.84 23.95
CA ASP A 109 1.22 -14.33 23.37
C ASP A 109 1.04 -14.13 21.85
N ALA A 110 2.03 -14.61 21.08
CA ALA A 110 2.10 -14.45 19.62
C ALA A 110 0.84 -14.97 18.90
N ASN A 111 0.17 -15.96 19.51
CA ASN A 111 -1.08 -16.56 19.03
C ASN A 111 -2.25 -15.57 18.94
N VAL A 112 -2.22 -14.46 19.68
CA VAL A 112 -3.27 -13.42 19.62
C VAL A 112 -2.74 -12.13 18.96
N MET A 113 -1.47 -11.80 19.21
CA MET A 113 -0.86 -10.57 18.70
C MET A 113 -0.71 -10.57 17.18
N ILE A 114 -0.26 -11.68 16.58
CA ILE A 114 -0.07 -11.72 15.13
C ILE A 114 -1.42 -11.73 14.39
N PRO A 115 -2.41 -12.56 14.74
CA PRO A 115 -3.69 -12.55 14.03
C PRO A 115 -4.42 -11.21 14.14
N SER A 116 -4.34 -10.52 15.28
CA SER A 116 -4.88 -9.17 15.41
C SER A 116 -4.18 -8.15 14.52
N ALA A 117 -2.84 -8.24 14.37
CA ALA A 117 -2.10 -7.45 13.37
C ALA A 117 -2.56 -7.75 11.94
N VAL A 118 -2.71 -9.03 11.56
CA VAL A 118 -3.16 -9.43 10.21
C VAL A 118 -4.57 -8.90 9.90
N ILE A 119 -5.49 -8.93 10.87
CA ILE A 119 -6.83 -8.34 10.72
C ILE A 119 -6.72 -6.83 10.52
N ALA A 120 -5.92 -6.14 11.33
CA ALA A 120 -5.71 -4.70 11.19
C ALA A 120 -5.11 -4.34 9.82
N PHE A 121 -4.15 -5.13 9.33
CA PHE A 121 -3.58 -4.99 7.99
C PHE A 121 -4.62 -5.18 6.89
N GLY A 122 -5.50 -6.17 7.01
CA GLY A 122 -6.60 -6.36 6.08
C GLY A 122 -7.55 -5.17 6.05
N VAL A 123 -7.88 -4.61 7.22
CA VAL A 123 -8.67 -3.37 7.33
C VAL A 123 -7.95 -2.20 6.66
N ALA A 124 -6.65 -2.03 6.89
CA ALA A 124 -5.85 -0.98 6.25
C ALA A 124 -5.81 -1.11 4.72
N MET A 125 -5.71 -2.33 4.18
CA MET A 125 -5.78 -2.58 2.74
C MET A 125 -7.14 -2.19 2.15
N ILE A 126 -8.24 -2.50 2.86
CA ILE A 126 -9.61 -2.09 2.45
C ILE A 126 -9.73 -0.56 2.45
N LEU A 127 -9.28 0.11 3.50
CA LEU A 127 -9.25 1.58 3.59
C LEU A 127 -8.40 2.18 2.46
N GLY A 128 -7.24 1.59 2.17
CA GLY A 128 -6.30 2.02 1.14
C GLY A 128 -6.78 1.82 -0.30
N SER A 129 -7.70 0.88 -0.55
CA SER A 129 -8.24 0.59 -1.89
C SER A 129 -8.96 1.80 -2.55
N SER A 130 -9.35 2.79 -1.75
CA SER A 130 -10.03 4.01 -2.19
C SER A 130 -9.12 5.15 -2.67
N LEU A 131 -7.79 5.01 -2.54
CA LEU A 131 -6.82 6.10 -2.77
C LEU A 131 -6.45 6.31 -4.25
N LEU A 132 -6.41 5.24 -5.05
CA LEU A 132 -6.03 5.30 -6.47
C LEU A 132 -7.04 6.11 -7.32
N PRO A 133 -8.38 5.92 -7.19
CA PRO A 133 -9.35 6.73 -7.93
C PRO A 133 -9.28 8.22 -7.59
N GLN A 134 -8.98 8.59 -6.34
CA GLN A 134 -8.88 9.99 -5.91
C GLN A 134 -7.65 10.69 -6.49
N LEU A 135 -6.50 10.01 -6.54
CA LEU A 135 -5.29 10.52 -7.18
C LEU A 135 -5.45 10.67 -8.70
N HIS A 136 -6.13 9.72 -9.35
CA HIS A 136 -6.46 9.83 -10.78
C HIS A 136 -7.43 10.99 -11.05
N ALA A 137 -8.46 11.18 -10.22
CA ALA A 137 -9.39 12.31 -10.34
C ALA A 137 -8.70 13.67 -10.12
N MET A 138 -7.78 13.77 -9.16
CA MET A 138 -7.00 15.00 -8.93
C MET A 138 -6.03 15.30 -10.07
N ARG A 139 -5.35 14.30 -10.65
CA ARG A 139 -4.49 14.50 -11.83
C ARG A 139 -5.29 14.90 -13.07
N GLN A 140 -6.48 14.32 -13.26
CA GLN A 140 -7.38 14.70 -14.34
C GLN A 140 -7.87 16.14 -14.21
N ALA A 141 -8.15 16.61 -13.00
CA ALA A 141 -8.51 18.02 -12.75
C ALA A 141 -7.34 18.99 -13.00
N ALA A 142 -6.08 18.53 -12.91
CA ALA A 142 -4.88 19.34 -13.14
C ALA A 142 -4.45 19.43 -14.63
N GLN A 143 -5.00 18.59 -15.53
CA GLN A 143 -4.61 18.56 -16.96
C GLN A 143 -5.82 18.46 -17.91
N PRO A 144 -6.57 19.56 -18.14
CA PRO A 144 -7.74 19.57 -19.03
C PRO A 144 -7.41 19.48 -20.54
N GLY A 145 -6.13 19.48 -20.94
CA GLY A 145 -5.72 19.56 -22.35
C GLY A 145 -5.57 18.23 -23.11
N LEU A 146 -5.44 17.10 -22.42
CA LEU A 146 -5.14 15.79 -23.02
C LEU A 146 -6.40 14.97 -23.38
N GLN A 147 -7.58 15.59 -23.32
CA GLN A 147 -8.88 14.91 -23.27
C GLN A 147 -9.44 14.50 -24.63
N ARG A 148 -8.82 14.90 -25.75
CA ARG A 148 -9.36 14.67 -27.11
C ARG A 148 -8.80 13.46 -27.85
N ARG A 149 -7.76 12.79 -27.35
CA ARG A 149 -7.10 11.67 -28.07
C ARG A 149 -7.37 10.26 -27.54
N LEU A 150 -8.05 10.11 -26.40
CA LEU A 150 -8.14 8.82 -25.67
C LEU A 150 -9.56 8.25 -25.46
N ALA A 151 -10.60 8.84 -26.07
CA ALA A 151 -12.00 8.43 -25.88
C ALA A 151 -12.33 6.97 -26.26
N GLY A 152 -11.48 6.29 -27.04
CA GLY A 152 -11.63 4.86 -27.38
C GLY A 152 -10.80 3.90 -26.52
N SER A 153 -9.79 4.38 -25.78
CA SER A 153 -8.90 3.58 -24.92
C SER A 153 -9.25 3.72 -23.44
N GLU A 154 -9.94 4.80 -23.04
CA GLU A 154 -10.42 5.05 -21.67
C GLU A 154 -11.35 3.96 -21.12
N ILE A 155 -12.14 3.28 -21.96
CA ILE A 155 -13.05 2.19 -21.52
C ILE A 155 -12.26 0.93 -21.13
N PHE A 156 -11.14 0.65 -21.79
CA PHE A 156 -10.25 -0.47 -21.44
C PHE A 156 -9.31 -0.12 -20.28
N VAL A 157 -8.79 1.11 -20.23
CA VAL A 157 -7.91 1.57 -19.13
C VAL A 157 -8.70 1.69 -17.81
N SER A 158 -9.97 2.12 -17.84
CA SER A 158 -10.82 2.16 -16.65
C SER A 158 -11.22 0.78 -16.13
N GLN A 159 -11.38 -0.23 -17.00
CA GLN A 159 -11.65 -1.62 -16.60
C GLN A 159 -10.43 -2.34 -16.02
N ILE A 160 -9.22 -2.03 -16.50
CA ILE A 160 -7.98 -2.58 -15.95
C ILE A 160 -7.63 -1.90 -14.61
N ALA A 161 -7.90 -0.59 -14.48
CA ALA A 161 -7.71 0.15 -13.24
C ALA A 161 -8.73 -0.24 -12.13
N SER A 162 -9.98 -0.57 -12.49
CA SER A 162 -11.01 -0.98 -11.53
C SER A 162 -10.81 -2.40 -10.99
N GLY A 163 -10.19 -3.30 -11.77
CA GLY A 163 -9.87 -4.67 -11.33
C GLY A 163 -8.86 -4.72 -10.18
N SER A 164 -7.91 -3.79 -10.10
CA SER A 164 -6.88 -3.73 -9.06
C SER A 164 -7.44 -3.31 -7.69
N ALA A 165 -8.37 -2.35 -7.65
CA ALA A 165 -8.98 -1.88 -6.39
C ALA A 165 -9.83 -2.98 -5.73
N VAL A 166 -10.55 -3.77 -6.54
CA VAL A 166 -11.31 -4.94 -6.07
C VAL A 166 -10.36 -6.05 -5.59
N GLY A 167 -9.24 -6.27 -6.29
CA GLY A 167 -8.22 -7.23 -5.86
C GLY A 167 -7.64 -6.89 -4.49
N GLN A 168 -7.34 -5.61 -4.24
CA GLN A 168 -6.79 -5.18 -2.96
C GLN A 168 -7.81 -5.29 -1.81
N SER A 169 -9.08 -4.94 -2.04
CA SER A 169 -10.10 -5.08 -1.00
C SER A 169 -10.46 -6.54 -0.72
N LEU A 170 -10.47 -7.40 -1.74
CA LEU A 170 -10.62 -8.86 -1.58
C LEU A 170 -9.46 -9.46 -0.80
N ALA A 171 -8.22 -9.07 -1.09
CA ALA A 171 -7.06 -9.52 -0.35
C ALA A 171 -7.11 -9.08 1.12
N GLY A 172 -7.55 -7.84 1.38
CA GLY A 172 -7.79 -7.37 2.73
C GLY A 172 -8.87 -8.18 3.46
N LEU A 173 -9.96 -8.53 2.78
CA LEU A 173 -11.04 -9.34 3.34
C LEU A 173 -10.60 -10.79 3.63
N ALA A 174 -9.85 -11.41 2.72
CA ALA A 174 -9.29 -12.74 2.90
C ALA A 174 -8.31 -12.78 4.09
N ALA A 175 -7.44 -11.76 4.22
CA ALA A 175 -6.56 -11.61 5.38
C ALA A 175 -7.35 -11.49 6.70
N ILE A 176 -8.45 -10.74 6.72
CA ILE A 176 -9.34 -10.65 7.89
C ILE A 176 -9.92 -12.03 8.23
N VAL A 177 -10.44 -12.75 7.24
CA VAL A 177 -11.01 -14.10 7.43
C VAL A 177 -9.95 -15.07 7.98
N LEU A 178 -8.75 -15.09 7.39
CA LEU A 178 -7.63 -15.92 7.85
C LEU A 178 -7.22 -15.58 9.28
N GLY A 179 -7.13 -14.30 9.64
CA GLY A 179 -6.84 -13.86 11.01
C GLY A 179 -7.91 -14.27 12.01
N ILE A 180 -9.19 -14.14 11.66
CA ILE A 180 -10.31 -14.58 12.50
C ILE A 180 -10.29 -16.09 12.71
N LEU A 181 -10.02 -16.87 11.65
CA LEU A 181 -9.94 -18.34 11.74
C LEU A 181 -8.86 -18.79 12.74
N VAL A 182 -7.72 -18.12 12.74
CA VAL A 182 -6.65 -18.40 13.72
C VAL A 182 -7.13 -18.08 15.14
N LEU A 183 -7.73 -16.90 15.36
CA LEU A 183 -8.29 -16.53 16.68
C LEU A 183 -9.41 -17.47 17.14
N ALA A 184 -10.16 -18.06 16.22
CA ALA A 184 -11.23 -19.02 16.51
C ALA A 184 -10.71 -20.40 16.95
N GLY A 185 -9.39 -20.61 17.01
CA GLY A 185 -8.77 -21.83 17.52
C GLY A 185 -8.14 -22.73 16.45
N LEU A 186 -8.21 -22.35 15.17
CA LEU A 186 -7.42 -22.98 14.11
C LEU A 186 -5.99 -22.42 14.14
N ASN A 187 -5.28 -22.64 15.25
CA ASN A 187 -3.94 -22.12 15.54
C ASN A 187 -2.86 -22.78 14.66
N HIS A 188 -3.00 -22.69 13.33
CA HIS A 188 -2.07 -23.22 12.36
C HIS A 188 -1.23 -22.08 11.78
N PRO A 189 0.11 -22.10 11.96
CA PRO A 189 0.98 -21.02 11.51
C PRO A 189 0.91 -20.78 10.00
N ALA A 190 0.56 -21.81 9.23
CA ALA A 190 0.35 -21.71 7.79
C ALA A 190 -0.75 -20.70 7.40
N LEU A 191 -1.83 -20.55 8.19
CA LEU A 191 -2.91 -19.61 7.87
C LEU A 191 -2.43 -18.16 7.94
N ILE A 192 -1.63 -17.83 8.96
CA ILE A 192 -1.01 -16.51 9.10
C ILE A 192 -0.03 -16.25 7.95
N LEU A 193 0.81 -17.24 7.64
CA LEU A 193 1.81 -17.09 6.58
C LEU A 193 1.14 -16.93 5.21
N VAL A 194 0.06 -17.65 4.92
CA VAL A 194 -0.73 -17.47 3.70
C VAL A 194 -1.36 -16.08 3.67
N ALA A 195 -1.90 -15.58 4.78
CA ALA A 195 -2.43 -14.22 4.85
C ALA A 195 -1.35 -13.16 4.57
N LEU A 196 -0.17 -13.28 5.18
CA LEU A 196 0.95 -12.37 4.95
C LEU A 196 1.50 -12.47 3.52
N LEU A 197 1.49 -13.67 2.92
CA LEU A 197 1.86 -13.88 1.53
C LEU A 197 0.89 -13.19 0.57
N GLU A 198 -0.42 -13.34 0.81
CA GLU A 198 -1.47 -12.69 0.03
C GLU A 198 -1.37 -11.16 0.12
N LEU A 199 -1.25 -10.64 1.33
CA LEU A 199 -1.08 -9.21 1.59
C LEU A 199 0.20 -8.68 0.91
N GLY A 200 1.32 -9.40 1.04
CA GLY A 200 2.59 -9.06 0.40
C GLY A 200 2.49 -9.06 -1.12
N ALA A 201 1.88 -10.10 -1.72
CA ALA A 201 1.66 -10.19 -3.16
C ALA A 201 0.80 -9.03 -3.68
N THR A 202 -0.24 -8.65 -2.92
CA THR A 202 -1.10 -7.51 -3.25
C THR A 202 -0.29 -6.21 -3.28
N LEU A 203 0.57 -5.98 -2.28
CA LEU A 203 1.47 -4.84 -2.23
C LEU A 203 2.45 -4.77 -3.42
N VAL A 204 2.99 -5.92 -3.85
CA VAL A 204 3.85 -5.97 -5.05
C VAL A 204 3.09 -5.55 -6.30
N ILE A 205 1.87 -6.03 -6.47
CA ILE A 205 1.03 -5.70 -7.63
C ILE A 205 0.69 -4.20 -7.63
N THR A 206 0.29 -3.65 -6.50
CA THR A 206 -0.10 -2.24 -6.38
C THR A 206 1.11 -1.30 -6.53
N GLY A 207 2.24 -1.60 -5.87
CA GLY A 207 3.48 -0.81 -5.98
C GLY A 207 4.14 -0.88 -7.37
N GLY A 208 4.09 -2.04 -8.02
CA GLY A 208 4.57 -2.25 -9.38
C GLY A 208 3.79 -1.44 -10.42
N ALA A 209 2.46 -1.37 -10.29
CA ALA A 209 1.60 -0.60 -11.19
C ALA A 209 1.92 0.91 -11.17
N LEU A 210 2.20 1.48 -9.99
CA LEU A 210 2.61 2.88 -9.83
C LEU A 210 3.93 3.18 -10.54
N THR A 211 4.92 2.28 -10.40
CA THR A 211 6.23 2.43 -11.03
C THR A 211 6.15 2.32 -12.56
N ALA A 212 5.35 1.37 -13.05
CA ALA A 212 5.10 1.19 -14.49
C ALA A 212 4.39 2.40 -15.12
N ALA A 213 3.41 2.99 -14.42
CA ALA A 213 2.71 4.19 -14.88
C ALA A 213 3.66 5.39 -15.04
N ILE A 214 4.64 5.54 -14.14
CA ILE A 214 5.63 6.62 -14.18
C ILE A 214 6.61 6.43 -15.34
N LEU A 215 7.09 5.20 -15.57
CA LEU A 215 7.97 4.89 -16.70
C LEU A 215 7.25 5.07 -18.05
N GLY A 216 5.97 4.68 -18.14
CA GLY A 216 5.15 4.89 -19.33
C GLY A 216 4.92 6.38 -19.64
N ALA A 217 4.82 7.24 -18.62
CA ALA A 217 4.71 8.68 -18.80
C ALA A 217 6.04 9.38 -19.21
N MET A 218 7.18 8.67 -19.13
CA MET A 218 8.49 9.18 -19.55
C MET A 218 8.90 8.77 -20.97
N GLN A 219 8.19 7.85 -21.62
CA GLN A 219 8.42 7.51 -23.02
C GLN A 219 7.69 8.53 -23.93
N PRO A 220 8.41 9.32 -24.75
CA PRO A 220 7.84 10.39 -25.57
C PRO A 220 7.04 9.90 -26.78
#